data_AF-A0A519W4C1-F1
#
_entry.id   AF-A0A519W4C1-F1
#
_cell.length_a   1.000
_cell.length_b   1.000
_cell.length_c   1.000
_cell.angle_alpha   90.00
_cell.angle_beta   90.00
_cell.angle_gamma   90.00
#
_symmetry.space_group_name_H-M   'P 1'
#
loop_
_entity.id
_entity.type
_entity.pdbx_description
1 polymer ?
#
loop_
_entity_poly.entity_id
_entity_poly.type
_entity_poly.pdbx_seq_one_letter_code
_entity_poly.pdbx_strand_id
1 'polypeptide(L)'
;ALKHSRVMIHQPSGGAQGVASDMEINLREMLKLKKELYDIISSHSGQSYEWVEKASDRDYWMTSTEAKEFGMIDEVLGGTK
;
A
#
# COMPACT_ATOMS: atom_id res chain seq x y z
N ALA A 1 10.05 10.02 8.28
CA ALA A 1 9.68 9.18 9.44
C ALA A 1 10.70 9.33 10.58
N LEU A 2 10.40 8.91 11.81
CA LEU A 2 11.39 8.83 12.90
C LEU A 2 12.21 7.53 12.79
N LYS A 3 13.40 7.50 13.40
CA LYS A 3 14.33 6.35 13.37
C LYS A 3 13.67 4.99 13.65
N HIS A 4 12.78 4.91 14.63
CA HIS A 4 12.14 3.66 15.06
C HIS A 4 10.70 3.47 14.56
N SER A 5 10.25 4.31 13.63
CA SER A 5 8.94 4.13 12.98
C SER A 5 8.91 2.85 12.14
N ARG A 6 7.70 2.32 11.96
CA ARG A 6 7.38 1.28 10.99
C ARG A 6 6.41 1.84 9.96
N VAL A 7 6.54 1.40 8.72
CA VAL A 7 5.59 1.67 7.63
C VAL A 7 5.05 0.31 7.18
N MET A 8 3.76 0.24 6.87
CA MET A 8 3.13 -0.97 6.38
C MET A 8 2.24 -0.62 5.21
N ILE A 9 2.34 -1.40 4.14
CA ILE A 9 1.39 -1.39 3.02
C ILE A 9 0.72 -2.75 2.92
N HIS A 10 -0.54 -2.75 2.51
CA HIS A 10 -1.32 -3.94 2.25
C HIS A 10 -2.44 -3.66 1.26
N GLN A 11 -3.07 -4.71 0.78
CA GLN A 11 -4.24 -4.66 -0.06
C GLN A 11 -5.42 -4.01 0.68
N PRO A 12 -6.34 -3.35 -0.02
CA PRO A 12 -7.60 -2.93 0.58
C PRO A 12 -8.37 -4.15 1.10
N SER A 13 -8.99 -4.00 2.27
CA SER A 13 -9.82 -5.03 2.89
C SER A 13 -11.29 -4.71 2.68
N GLY A 14 -12.09 -5.74 2.37
CA GLY A 14 -13.52 -5.60 2.17
C GLY A 14 -14.22 -6.95 2.05
N GLY A 15 -15.54 -6.91 1.99
CA GLY A 15 -16.40 -8.07 1.81
C GLY A 15 -17.70 -7.68 1.12
N ALA A 16 -18.35 -8.63 0.47
CA ALA A 16 -19.62 -8.42 -0.21
C ALA A 16 -20.64 -9.48 0.22
N GLN A 17 -21.88 -9.05 0.43
CA GLN A 17 -23.01 -9.90 0.81
C GLN A 17 -24.26 -9.38 0.10
N GLY A 18 -25.20 -10.28 -0.23
CA GLY A 18 -26.46 -9.93 -0.89
C GLY A 18 -26.79 -10.90 -2.01
N VAL A 19 -27.62 -10.47 -2.95
CA VAL A 19 -27.84 -11.22 -4.20
C VAL A 19 -26.57 -11.18 -5.07
N ALA A 20 -26.45 -12.16 -5.97
CA ALA A 20 -25.27 -12.31 -6.81
C ALA A 20 -24.89 -11.03 -7.58
N SER A 21 -25.87 -10.30 -8.12
CA SER A 21 -25.63 -9.05 -8.86
C SER A 21 -25.01 -7.95 -7.98
N ASP A 22 -25.48 -7.80 -6.74
CA ASP A 22 -24.95 -6.81 -5.82
C ASP A 22 -23.53 -7.19 -5.38
N MET A 23 -23.28 -8.47 -5.11
CA MET A 23 -21.95 -8.97 -4.80
C MET A 23 -20.97 -8.71 -5.94
N GLU A 24 -21.39 -8.94 -7.19
CA GLU A 24 -20.56 -8.68 -8.37
C GLU A 24 -20.19 -7.19 -8.51
N ILE A 25 -21.16 -6.28 -8.34
CA ILE A 25 -20.92 -4.82 -8.40
C ILE A 25 -19.88 -4.41 -7.36
N ASN A 26 -20.02 -4.88 -6.11
CA ASN A 26 -19.10 -4.54 -5.03
C ASN A 26 -17.70 -5.14 -5.24
N LEU A 27 -17.61 -6.38 -5.72
CA LEU A 27 -16.32 -7.01 -6.04
C LEU A 27 -15.59 -6.26 -7.17
N ARG A 28 -16.31 -5.85 -8.22
CA ARG A 28 -15.74 -5.04 -9.31
C ARG A 28 -15.23 -3.70 -8.80
N GLU A 29 -15.95 -3.05 -7.88
CA GLU A 29 -15.51 -1.78 -7.32
C GLU A 29 -14.28 -1.93 -6.43
N MET A 30 -14.20 -3.00 -5.61
CA MET A 30 -13.01 -3.31 -4.83
C MET A 30 -11.77 -3.55 -5.71
N LEU A 31 -11.92 -4.18 -6.87
CA LEU A 31 -10.81 -4.37 -7.82
C LEU A 31 -10.34 -3.05 -8.43
N LYS A 32 -11.25 -2.11 -8.74
CA LYS A 32 -10.87 -0.77 -9.20
C LYS A 32 -10.12 0.00 -8.12
N LEU A 33 -10.64 -0.02 -6.89
CA LEU A 33 -10.01 0.63 -5.74
C LEU A 33 -8.59 0.08 -5.50
N LYS A 34 -8.43 -1.25 -5.54
CA LYS A 34 -7.10 -1.89 -5.44
C LYS A 34 -6.13 -1.34 -6.48
N LYS A 35 -6.55 -1.29 -7.74
CA LYS A 35 -5.72 -0.78 -8.84
C LYS A 35 -5.35 0.70 -8.62
N GLU A 36 -6.33 1.54 -8.30
CA GLU A 36 -6.12 2.97 -8.08
C GLU A 36 -5.13 3.24 -6.93
N LEU A 37 -5.28 2.56 -5.80
CA LEU A 37 -4.35 2.68 -4.68
C LEU A 37 -2.93 2.25 -5.06
N TYR A 38 -2.80 1.20 -5.88
CA TYR A 38 -1.49 0.71 -6.31
C TYR A 38 -0.82 1.65 -7.31
N ASP A 39 -1.59 2.23 -8.24
CA ASP A 39 -1.12 3.28 -9.14
C ASP A 39 -0.63 4.52 -8.35
N ILE A 40 -1.37 4.92 -7.31
CA ILE A 40 -0.97 6.04 -6.43
C ILE A 40 0.36 5.74 -5.72
N ILE A 41 0.49 4.59 -5.07
CA ILE A 41 1.72 4.20 -4.36
C ILE A 41 2.87 4.11 -5.36
N SER A 42 2.67 3.49 -6.52
CA SER A 42 3.69 3.39 -7.58
C SER A 42 4.16 4.79 -8.01
N SER A 43 3.23 5.70 -8.29
CA SER A 43 3.54 7.07 -8.72
C SER A 43 4.31 7.87 -7.67
N HIS A 44 4.03 7.68 -6.38
CA HIS A 44 4.64 8.49 -5.31
C HIS A 44 5.94 7.87 -4.78
N SER A 45 6.06 6.54 -4.82
CA SER A 45 7.26 5.82 -4.36
C SER A 45 8.32 5.64 -5.44
N GLY A 46 7.95 5.74 -6.71
CA GLY A 46 8.82 5.41 -7.84
C GLY A 46 9.01 3.90 -8.07
N GLN A 47 8.36 3.04 -7.27
CA GLN A 47 8.32 1.60 -7.52
C GLN A 47 7.40 1.27 -8.69
N SER A 48 7.67 0.17 -9.40
CA SER A 48 6.75 -0.30 -10.45
C SER A 48 5.42 -0.78 -9.86
N TYR A 49 4.35 -0.71 -10.66
CA TYR A 49 3.05 -1.23 -10.24
C TYR A 49 3.14 -2.71 -9.81
N GLU A 50 3.89 -3.53 -10.54
CA GLU A 50 4.05 -4.97 -10.25
C GLU A 50 4.76 -5.21 -8.90
N TRP A 51 5.73 -4.35 -8.56
CA TRP A 51 6.37 -4.42 -7.25
C TRP A 51 5.38 -4.08 -6.15
N VAL A 52 4.63 -2.98 -6.30
CA VAL A 52 3.61 -2.53 -5.33
C VAL A 52 2.53 -3.59 -5.14
N GLU A 53 2.06 -4.19 -6.25
CA GLU A 53 1.06 -5.25 -6.22
C GLU A 53 1.53 -6.46 -5.44
N LYS A 54 2.77 -6.91 -5.69
CA LYS A 54 3.35 -8.06 -4.99
C LYS A 54 3.62 -7.76 -3.51
N ALA A 55 4.12 -6.57 -3.19
CA ALA A 55 4.39 -6.16 -1.82
C ALA A 55 3.07 -6.04 -1.03
N SER A 56 2.02 -5.51 -1.65
CA SER A 56 0.74 -5.26 -0.97
C SER A 56 -0.17 -6.48 -0.88
N ASP A 57 0.15 -7.64 -1.47
CA ASP A 57 -0.72 -8.83 -1.39
C ASP A 57 -1.01 -9.25 0.06
N ARG A 58 -0.06 -9.02 0.97
CA ARG A 58 -0.22 -9.19 2.43
C ARG A 58 0.41 -8.01 3.14
N ASP A 59 0.32 -8.01 4.47
CA ASP A 59 0.99 -7.01 5.30
C ASP A 59 2.50 -7.03 5.02
N TYR A 60 2.99 -5.95 4.42
CA TYR A 60 4.42 -5.76 4.15
C TYR A 60 4.96 -4.66 5.04
N TRP A 61 5.69 -5.08 6.08
CA TRP A 61 6.26 -4.20 7.09
C TRP A 61 7.66 -3.74 6.71
N MET A 62 7.92 -2.45 6.87
CA MET A 62 9.19 -1.79 6.62
C MET A 62 9.65 -1.05 7.88
N THR A 63 10.95 -1.11 8.16
CA THR A 63 11.66 -0.11 8.97
C THR A 63 11.60 1.27 8.30
N SER A 64 11.91 2.32 9.06
CA SER A 64 12.06 3.67 8.50
C SER A 64 13.12 3.73 7.38
N THR A 65 14.21 2.96 7.49
CA THR A 65 15.25 2.87 6.46
C THR A 65 14.75 2.19 5.19
N GLU A 66 14.09 1.04 5.30
CA GLU A 66 13.51 0.32 4.14
C GLU A 66 12.42 1.16 3.47
N ALA A 67 11.58 1.84 4.25
CA ALA A 67 10.56 2.75 3.72
C ALA A 67 11.20 3.89 2.90
N LYS A 68 12.35 4.42 3.33
CA LYS A 68 13.08 5.41 2.54
C LYS A 68 13.68 4.82 1.26
N GLU A 69 14.29 3.64 1.37
CA GLU A 69 14.88 2.93 0.22
C GLU A 69 13.85 2.64 -0.87
N PHE A 70 12.63 2.23 -0.47
CA PHE A 70 11.54 1.96 -1.40
C PHE A 70 10.74 3.20 -1.81
N GLY A 71 11.15 4.41 -1.37
CA GLY A 71 10.49 5.67 -1.75
C GLY A 71 9.16 5.93 -1.05
N MET A 72 8.80 5.18 -0.01
CA MET A 72 7.59 5.40 0.78
C MET A 72 7.68 6.68 1.63
N ILE A 73 8.90 7.15 1.90
CA ILE A 73 9.20 8.41 2.60
C ILE A 73 10.50 9.02 2.05
N ASP A 74 10.67 10.34 2.16
CA ASP A 74 11.89 11.01 1.68
C ASP A 74 13.05 10.93 2.68
N GLU A 75 12.76 11.00 3.98
CA GLU A 75 13.77 11.14 5.02
C GLU A 75 13.45 10.38 6.31
N VAL A 76 14.50 9.90 6.97
CA VAL A 76 14.46 9.41 8.36
C VAL A 76 15.09 10.47 9.26
N LEU A 77 14.26 11.12 10.07
CA LEU A 77 14.70 12.15 11.01
C LEU A 77 15.44 11.49 12.19
N GLY A 78 16.65 11.95 12.45
CA GLY A 78 17.45 11.63 13.63
C GLY A 78 17.70 12.89 14.45
N GLY A 79 17.48 12.82 15.76
CA GLY A 79 17.87 13.91 16.64
C GLY A 79 19.38 13.94 16.83
N THR A 80 20.03 15.04 16.45
CA THR A 80 21.15 15.54 17.24
C THR A 80 20.59 15.89 18.60
N LYS A 81 20.99 15.13 19.62
CA LYS A 81 20.97 15.68 20.98
C LYS A 81 22.02 16.78 21.07
#